data_AF-A0A5D3KH48-F1
#
_entry.id   AF-A0A5D3KH48-F1
#
_cell.length_a   1.000
_cell.length_b   1.000
_cell.length_c   1.000
_cell.angle_alpha   90.00
_cell.angle_beta   90.00
_cell.angle_gamma   90.00
#
_symmetry.space_group_name_H-M   'P 1'
#
loop_
_entity.id
_entity.type
_entity.pdbx_description
1 polymer ?
#
loop_
_entity_poly.entity_id
_entity_poly.type
_entity_poly.pdbx_seq_one_letter_code
_entity_poly.pdbx_strand_id
1 'polypeptide(L)'
;MLARVFPLLMFASVASADISFASDSCRFLPDSLGPLQDGQLFASGKSGWQTFDTLSELVARSPQEVEFAYVIGANGAPDRAGVFVVKTNRPVASTDTEQLRNRVKLVRRDIVSDPGCAAAGLPNSETSISTQSFRDYHDFPPRATAALRQTTEGGVTEFDAVRAFHFEYRSARKRKCVRTDNDEYDDFPTNTNSNRAQFSFDKTVVASGAYTVFRLFWVPASPFDGTAEHRVLVRKYATQGGLACVRFSVPLRSTDYSFRINDLEARVSESSNRRKDELDRTWPPGR
;
A
#
# COMPACT_ATOMS: atom_id res chain seq x y z
N MET A 1 -80.43 10.80 -0.48
CA MET A 1 -79.25 10.79 0.41
C MET A 1 -78.09 10.22 -0.37
N LEU A 2 -77.12 11.08 -0.66
CA LEU A 2 -75.89 10.80 -1.41
C LEU A 2 -74.80 10.31 -0.46
N ALA A 3 -73.99 9.35 -0.89
CA ALA A 3 -72.59 9.27 -0.48
C ALA A 3 -71.77 8.63 -1.62
N ARG A 4 -71.16 9.49 -2.45
CA ARG A 4 -70.11 9.11 -3.40
C ARG A 4 -68.78 9.10 -2.65
N VAL A 5 -68.09 7.96 -2.62
CA VAL A 5 -66.73 7.84 -2.10
C VAL A 5 -65.77 7.94 -3.28
N PHE A 6 -64.99 9.01 -3.32
CA PHE A 6 -63.88 9.20 -4.27
C PHE A 6 -62.61 8.53 -3.70
N PRO A 7 -61.86 7.73 -4.48
CA PRO A 7 -60.53 7.31 -4.08
C PRO A 7 -59.55 8.46 -4.38
N LEU A 8 -58.89 8.93 -3.33
CA LEU A 8 -57.80 9.90 -3.38
C LEU A 8 -56.55 9.19 -3.96
N LEU A 9 -56.19 9.48 -5.21
CA LEU A 9 -54.92 9.07 -5.79
C LEU A 9 -53.82 10.01 -5.28
N MET A 10 -53.09 9.57 -4.25
CA MET A 10 -51.83 10.20 -3.85
C MET A 10 -50.75 9.87 -4.87
N PHE A 11 -50.31 10.87 -5.65
CA PHE A 11 -49.07 10.80 -6.40
C PHE A 11 -47.91 10.89 -5.41
N ALA A 12 -47.24 9.78 -5.15
CA ALA A 12 -45.97 9.76 -4.45
C ALA A 12 -44.89 10.30 -5.40
N SER A 13 -44.44 11.53 -5.15
CA SER A 13 -43.26 12.10 -5.79
C SER A 13 -42.05 11.24 -5.43
N VAL A 14 -41.51 10.52 -6.41
CA VAL A 14 -40.20 9.87 -6.28
C VAL A 14 -39.18 10.99 -6.33
N ALA A 15 -38.74 11.45 -5.16
CA ALA A 15 -37.54 12.26 -5.06
C ALA A 15 -36.37 11.37 -5.52
N SER A 16 -35.88 11.61 -6.74
CA SER A 16 -34.59 11.11 -7.19
C SER A 16 -33.53 11.74 -6.29
N ALA A 17 -33.17 11.04 -5.22
CA ALA A 17 -32.00 11.37 -4.44
C ALA A 17 -30.79 11.14 -5.36
N ASP A 18 -30.14 12.22 -5.77
CA ASP A 18 -28.84 12.17 -6.41
C ASP A 18 -27.88 11.38 -5.51
N ILE A 19 -27.49 10.20 -5.99
CA ILE A 19 -26.57 9.27 -5.33
C ILE A 19 -25.16 9.86 -5.44
N SER A 20 -24.85 10.89 -4.65
CA SER A 20 -23.47 11.33 -4.39
C SER A 20 -22.89 10.49 -3.26
N PHE A 21 -22.59 9.23 -3.54
CA PHE A 21 -21.73 8.42 -2.67
C PHE A 21 -20.28 8.55 -3.11
N ALA A 22 -19.70 9.73 -2.89
CA ALA A 22 -18.29 9.75 -2.51
C ALA A 22 -18.24 9.21 -1.07
N SER A 23 -17.58 8.06 -0.88
CA SER A 23 -17.35 7.50 0.45
C SER A 23 -16.77 8.55 1.38
N ASP A 24 -17.15 8.55 2.66
CA ASP A 24 -16.63 9.48 3.68
C ASP A 24 -15.08 9.57 3.64
N SER A 25 -14.44 8.48 3.20
CA SER A 25 -13.00 8.39 3.03
C SER A 25 -12.40 9.37 2.00
N CYS A 26 -13.14 9.83 0.99
CA CYS A 26 -12.63 10.69 -0.09
C CYS A 26 -13.08 12.16 0.01
N ARG A 27 -13.97 12.50 0.94
CA ARG A 27 -14.58 13.85 1.06
C ARG A 27 -13.60 15.01 1.28
N PHE A 28 -12.35 14.70 1.66
CA PHE A 28 -11.31 15.71 1.83
C PHE A 28 -10.69 16.18 0.51
N LEU A 29 -10.88 15.41 -0.58
CA LEU A 29 -10.45 15.79 -1.92
C LEU A 29 -11.49 16.73 -2.53
N PRO A 30 -11.08 17.88 -3.11
CA PRO A 30 -12.01 18.82 -3.71
C PRO A 30 -12.57 18.28 -5.03
N ASP A 31 -13.86 18.54 -5.28
CA ASP A 31 -14.57 18.15 -6.52
C ASP A 31 -13.91 18.70 -7.80
N SER A 32 -13.13 19.78 -7.67
CA SER A 32 -12.36 20.39 -8.77
C SER A 32 -11.30 19.47 -9.38
N LEU A 33 -10.90 18.39 -8.69
CA LEU A 33 -9.99 17.37 -9.22
C LEU A 33 -10.68 16.47 -10.27
N GLY A 34 -11.99 16.63 -10.47
CA GLY A 34 -12.78 15.83 -11.39
C GLY A 34 -13.04 14.41 -10.86
N PRO A 35 -13.53 13.51 -11.72
CA PRO A 35 -13.84 12.15 -11.33
C PRO A 35 -12.60 11.38 -10.86
N LEU A 36 -12.68 10.80 -9.67
CA LEU A 36 -11.60 10.01 -9.09
C LEU A 36 -11.45 8.66 -9.83
N GLN A 37 -10.20 8.28 -10.10
CA GLN A 37 -9.85 7.05 -10.83
C GLN A 37 -8.88 6.19 -10.04
N ASP A 38 -8.94 4.88 -10.25
CA ASP A 38 -8.06 3.93 -9.58
C ASP A 38 -6.57 4.24 -9.79
N GLY A 39 -5.84 4.33 -8.70
CA GLY A 39 -4.40 4.58 -8.75
C GLY A 39 -4.00 6.02 -8.96
N GLN A 40 -4.95 6.97 -8.95
CA GLN A 40 -4.61 8.38 -8.86
C GLN A 40 -3.93 8.67 -7.52
N LEU A 41 -2.89 9.48 -7.58
CA LEU A 41 -2.13 9.94 -6.43
C LEU A 41 -2.17 11.47 -6.41
N PHE A 42 -2.62 12.02 -5.29
CA PHE A 42 -2.66 13.44 -5.03
C PHE A 42 -1.70 13.78 -3.90
N ALA A 43 -1.21 15.01 -3.89
CA ALA A 43 -0.42 15.57 -2.80
C ALA A 43 -1.10 16.79 -2.22
N SER A 44 -0.98 16.96 -0.91
CA SER A 44 -1.41 18.16 -0.20
C SER A 44 -0.38 19.27 -0.42
N GLY A 45 -0.83 20.40 -0.95
CA GLY A 45 -0.04 21.61 -1.15
C GLY A 45 -0.66 22.83 -0.47
N LYS A 46 -0.04 24.00 -0.66
CA LYS A 46 -0.52 25.27 -0.05
C LYS A 46 -1.94 25.65 -0.49
N SER A 47 -2.30 25.29 -1.71
CA SER A 47 -3.61 25.58 -2.32
C SER A 47 -4.62 24.44 -2.14
N GLY A 48 -4.29 23.43 -1.31
CA GLY A 48 -5.09 22.21 -1.15
C GLY A 48 -4.51 21.02 -1.88
N TRP A 49 -5.35 20.01 -2.13
CA TRP A 49 -4.96 18.77 -2.81
C TRP A 49 -4.82 18.99 -4.32
N GLN A 50 -3.74 18.46 -4.89
CA GLN A 50 -3.40 18.63 -6.30
C GLN A 50 -2.77 17.36 -6.89
N THR A 51 -2.87 17.21 -8.21
CA THR A 51 -2.03 16.29 -8.98
C THR A 51 -0.61 16.84 -9.09
N PHE A 52 0.34 15.97 -9.39
CA PHE A 52 1.73 16.34 -9.62
C PHE A 52 2.37 15.35 -10.57
N ASP A 53 3.27 15.82 -11.41
CA ASP A 53 3.99 14.97 -12.36
C ASP A 53 5.33 14.54 -11.78
N THR A 54 5.96 15.45 -11.02
CA THR A 54 7.26 15.22 -10.38
C THR A 54 7.22 15.58 -8.90
N LEU A 55 8.02 14.87 -8.10
CA LEU A 55 8.17 15.19 -6.68
C LEU A 55 8.86 16.54 -6.46
N SER A 56 9.61 17.01 -7.46
CA SER A 56 10.21 18.35 -7.48
C SER A 56 9.18 19.46 -7.36
N GLU A 57 7.95 19.25 -7.86
CA GLU A 57 6.84 20.20 -7.70
C GLU A 57 6.35 20.29 -6.24
N LEU A 58 6.54 19.22 -5.48
CA LEU A 58 6.06 19.10 -4.10
C LEU A 58 7.09 19.54 -3.06
N VAL A 59 8.37 19.56 -3.41
CA VAL A 59 9.46 19.81 -2.46
C VAL A 59 9.82 21.31 -2.46
N ALA A 60 9.54 21.97 -1.34
CA ALA A 60 10.17 23.25 -1.02
C ALA A 60 11.67 23.02 -0.74
N ARG A 61 12.52 24.05 -0.84
CA ARG A 61 13.99 23.96 -0.65
C ARG A 61 14.47 23.39 0.70
N SER A 62 13.56 22.96 1.58
CA SER A 62 13.80 22.39 2.90
C SER A 62 13.05 21.06 3.07
N PRO A 63 13.61 20.11 3.86
CA PRO A 63 12.90 18.90 4.27
C PRO A 63 11.50 19.20 4.80
N GLN A 64 10.48 18.50 4.30
CA GLN A 64 9.11 18.65 4.76
C GLN A 64 8.35 17.33 4.70
N GLU A 65 7.40 17.16 5.61
CA GLU A 65 6.43 16.07 5.54
C GLU A 65 5.35 16.45 4.53
N VAL A 66 5.24 15.67 3.46
CA VAL A 66 4.20 15.85 2.44
C VAL A 66 3.13 14.78 2.66
N GLU A 67 1.89 15.24 2.71
CA GLU A 67 0.74 14.36 2.78
C GLU A 67 0.26 13.99 1.38
N PHE A 68 -0.03 12.72 1.17
CA PHE A 68 -0.51 12.14 -0.06
C PHE A 68 -1.86 11.48 0.14
N ALA A 69 -2.63 11.38 -0.93
CA ALA A 69 -3.89 10.68 -0.99
C ALA A 69 -3.89 9.78 -2.23
N TYR A 70 -4.02 8.49 -2.00
CA TYR A 70 -4.06 7.50 -3.06
C TYR A 70 -5.47 6.95 -3.23
N VAL A 71 -5.98 7.01 -4.45
CA VAL A 71 -7.31 6.51 -4.79
C VAL A 71 -7.25 5.02 -5.08
N ILE A 72 -8.08 4.28 -4.37
CA ILE A 72 -8.37 2.88 -4.61
C ILE A 72 -9.80 2.81 -5.11
N GLY A 73 -10.03 2.33 -6.32
CA GLY A 73 -11.39 2.12 -6.77
C GLY A 73 -11.54 1.51 -8.14
N ALA A 74 -12.78 1.29 -8.54
CA ALA A 74 -13.23 1.26 -9.92
C ALA A 74 -14.72 1.58 -9.86
N ASN A 75 -15.19 2.54 -10.68
CA ASN A 75 -16.60 2.92 -10.65
C ASN A 75 -17.49 1.67 -10.85
N GLY A 76 -18.37 1.40 -9.88
CA GLY A 76 -19.25 0.23 -9.88
C GLY A 76 -18.63 -1.08 -9.36
N ALA A 77 -17.40 -1.07 -8.83
CA ALA A 77 -16.80 -2.25 -8.22
C ALA A 77 -17.41 -2.56 -6.83
N PRO A 78 -17.49 -3.85 -6.45
CA PRO A 78 -17.96 -4.23 -5.13
C PRO A 78 -17.03 -3.72 -4.01
N ASP A 79 -17.62 -3.49 -2.83
CA ASP A 79 -16.83 -3.05 -1.70
C ASP A 79 -15.85 -4.12 -1.21
N ARG A 80 -14.63 -3.68 -0.90
CA ARG A 80 -13.54 -4.54 -0.44
C ARG A 80 -12.69 -3.86 0.63
N ALA A 81 -12.14 -4.69 1.51
CA ALA A 81 -11.07 -4.29 2.42
C ALA A 81 -9.75 -4.89 1.94
N GLY A 82 -8.65 -4.19 2.25
CA GLY A 82 -7.32 -4.65 1.88
C GLY A 82 -6.22 -3.91 2.62
N VAL A 83 -4.99 -4.16 2.18
CA VAL A 83 -3.78 -3.54 2.72
C VAL A 83 -3.04 -2.83 1.60
N PHE A 84 -2.66 -1.60 1.90
CA PHE A 84 -1.91 -0.71 1.06
C PHE A 84 -0.47 -0.61 1.60
N VAL A 85 0.51 -0.76 0.72
CA VAL A 85 1.94 -0.73 1.02
C VAL A 85 2.60 0.40 0.23
N VAL A 86 3.28 1.31 0.90
CA VAL A 86 4.10 2.37 0.28
C VAL A 86 5.55 2.10 0.56
N LYS A 87 6.35 2.01 -0.49
CA LYS A 87 7.81 1.88 -0.43
C LYS A 87 8.42 3.17 -0.94
N THR A 88 9.32 3.76 -0.15
CA THR A 88 10.07 4.95 -0.57
C THR A 88 11.56 4.75 -0.34
N ASN A 89 12.38 5.34 -1.20
CA ASN A 89 13.83 5.50 -1.03
C ASN A 89 14.30 6.71 -1.86
N ARG A 90 15.57 7.08 -1.77
CA ARG A 90 16.21 8.08 -2.63
C ARG A 90 17.64 7.66 -2.99
N PRO A 91 18.29 8.23 -4.00
CA PRO A 91 19.72 8.05 -4.21
C PRO A 91 20.55 8.43 -2.98
N VAL A 92 21.66 7.72 -2.78
CA VAL A 92 22.65 8.04 -1.75
C VAL A 92 23.27 9.41 -2.03
N ALA A 93 23.38 10.23 -1.00
CA ALA A 93 24.17 11.44 -0.97
C ALA A 93 25.50 11.20 -0.24
N SER A 94 26.54 11.97 -0.57
CA SER A 94 27.86 11.86 0.07
C SER A 94 27.83 12.13 1.59
N THR A 95 26.82 12.88 2.05
CA THR A 95 26.61 13.23 3.46
C THR A 95 25.80 12.20 4.24
N ASP A 96 25.33 11.13 3.59
CA ASP A 96 24.48 10.16 4.26
C ASP A 96 25.25 9.33 5.29
N THR A 97 24.60 9.03 6.40
CA THR A 97 25.15 8.10 7.40
C THR A 97 24.94 6.66 6.95
N GLU A 98 25.72 5.74 7.53
CA GLU A 98 25.53 4.32 7.27
C GLU A 98 24.11 3.85 7.67
N GLN A 99 23.56 4.38 8.76
CA GLN A 99 22.22 4.06 9.21
C GLN A 99 21.16 4.42 8.17
N LEU A 100 21.32 5.54 7.44
CA LEU A 100 20.37 5.92 6.37
C LEU A 100 20.49 5.03 5.14
N ARG A 101 21.69 4.50 4.85
CA ARG A 101 21.92 3.60 3.70
C ARG A 101 21.47 2.16 3.97
N ASN A 102 21.80 1.64 5.15
CA ASN A 102 21.76 0.21 5.43
C ASN A 102 20.54 -0.23 6.26
N ARG A 103 19.55 0.65 6.46
CA ARG A 103 18.34 0.35 7.24
C ARG A 103 17.08 0.57 6.41
N VAL A 104 16.06 -0.21 6.74
CA VAL A 104 14.68 -0.05 6.27
C VAL A 104 13.80 0.27 7.46
N LYS A 105 13.10 1.40 7.37
CA LYS A 105 12.14 1.86 8.38
C LYS A 105 10.77 1.26 8.10
N LEU A 106 10.32 0.39 8.98
CA LEU A 106 9.02 -0.28 8.94
C LEU A 106 7.99 0.51 9.74
N VAL A 107 6.90 0.90 9.10
CA VAL A 107 5.89 1.79 9.70
C VAL A 107 4.50 1.22 9.54
N ARG A 108 3.82 0.99 10.68
CA ARG A 108 2.39 0.72 10.74
C ARG A 108 1.66 1.98 11.19
N ARG A 109 0.57 2.28 10.49
CA ARG A 109 -0.37 3.35 10.88
C ARG A 109 -1.80 2.83 10.82
N ASP A 110 -2.50 2.94 11.94
CA ASP A 110 -3.93 2.65 12.10
C ASP A 110 -4.34 1.24 11.68
N ILE A 111 -3.52 0.25 12.05
CA ILE A 111 -3.82 -1.16 11.76
C ILE A 111 -4.81 -1.70 12.78
N VAL A 112 -6.09 -1.62 12.43
CA VAL A 112 -7.18 -2.23 13.21
C VAL A 112 -7.39 -3.67 12.76
N SER A 113 -7.52 -4.60 13.69
CA SER A 113 -7.80 -6.02 13.39
C SER A 113 -9.17 -6.18 12.73
N ASP A 114 -9.27 -7.00 11.68
CA ASP A 114 -10.58 -7.34 11.11
C ASP A 114 -11.33 -8.32 12.01
N PRO A 115 -12.68 -8.26 12.04
CA PRO A 115 -13.48 -9.26 12.70
C PRO A 115 -13.13 -10.68 12.24
N GLY A 116 -12.76 -11.53 13.19
CA GLY A 116 -12.39 -12.94 12.95
C GLY A 116 -10.95 -13.18 12.51
N CYS A 117 -10.12 -12.14 12.36
CA CYS A 117 -8.69 -12.28 12.09
C CYS A 117 -7.85 -12.13 13.36
N ALA A 118 -6.64 -12.69 13.36
CA ALA A 118 -5.73 -12.55 14.49
C ALA A 118 -5.43 -11.06 14.77
N ALA A 119 -5.30 -10.72 16.05
CA ALA A 119 -5.05 -9.36 16.44
C ALA A 119 -3.73 -8.84 15.87
N ALA A 120 -3.75 -7.65 15.25
CA ALA A 120 -2.53 -6.93 14.92
C ALA A 120 -1.91 -6.45 16.23
N GLY A 121 -0.87 -7.14 16.72
CA GLY A 121 -0.31 -6.92 18.06
C GLY A 121 0.10 -5.48 18.38
N LEU A 122 0.37 -4.65 17.37
CA LEU A 122 0.58 -3.21 17.51
C LEU A 122 -0.10 -2.46 16.35
N PRO A 123 -1.17 -1.66 16.60
CA PRO A 123 -1.88 -0.94 15.54
C PRO A 123 -1.04 0.18 14.92
N ASN A 124 -0.17 0.80 15.73
CA ASN A 124 0.81 1.80 15.33
C ASN A 124 2.18 1.34 15.81
N SER A 125 3.14 1.24 14.90
CA SER A 125 4.52 0.89 15.27
C SER A 125 5.50 1.48 14.28
N GLU A 126 6.72 1.69 14.77
CA GLU A 126 7.85 2.11 13.96
C GLU A 126 9.08 1.33 14.42
N THR A 127 9.75 0.68 13.48
CA THR A 127 10.94 -0.13 13.78
C THR A 127 11.89 -0.08 12.60
N SER A 128 13.19 -0.13 12.86
CA SER A 128 14.21 -0.16 11.82
C SER A 128 14.93 -1.50 11.84
N ILE A 129 15.08 -2.11 10.67
CA ILE A 129 15.86 -3.34 10.46
C ILE A 129 16.90 -3.12 9.36
N SER A 130 17.90 -3.98 9.23
CA SER A 130 18.86 -3.88 8.13
C SER A 130 18.19 -4.10 6.77
N THR A 131 18.74 -3.47 5.72
CA THR A 131 18.34 -3.71 4.32
C THR A 131 18.51 -5.17 3.94
N GLN A 132 19.57 -5.83 4.42
CA GLN A 132 19.81 -7.24 4.19
C GLN A 132 18.73 -8.13 4.82
N SER A 133 18.36 -7.92 6.09
CA SER A 133 17.28 -8.68 6.72
C SER A 133 15.94 -8.46 6.03
N PHE A 134 15.65 -7.22 5.63
CA PHE A 134 14.44 -6.94 4.86
C PHE A 134 14.43 -7.71 3.54
N ARG A 135 15.55 -7.71 2.80
CA ARG A 135 15.71 -8.46 1.54
C ARG A 135 15.57 -9.97 1.77
N ASP A 136 16.32 -10.52 2.72
CA ASP A 136 16.32 -11.93 3.07
C ASP A 136 14.91 -12.40 3.46
N TYR A 137 14.20 -11.57 4.22
CA TYR A 137 12.82 -11.87 4.60
C TYR A 137 11.83 -11.72 3.46
N HIS A 138 12.03 -10.97 2.38
CA HIS A 138 10.98 -10.83 1.36
C HIS A 138 11.29 -11.54 0.03
N ASP A 139 12.57 -11.70 -0.29
CA ASP A 139 13.02 -12.14 -1.61
C ASP A 139 13.45 -13.61 -1.64
N PHE A 140 13.66 -14.21 -0.47
CA PHE A 140 14.20 -15.56 -0.33
C PHE A 140 13.28 -16.46 0.52
N PRO A 141 13.35 -17.79 0.32
CA PRO A 141 12.68 -18.73 1.23
C PRO A 141 13.11 -18.44 2.68
N PRO A 142 12.22 -18.57 3.68
CA PRO A 142 12.57 -18.29 5.06
C PRO A 142 13.79 -19.12 5.48
N ARG A 143 14.95 -18.48 5.59
CA ARG A 143 16.18 -19.04 6.12
C ARG A 143 16.65 -18.08 7.18
N ALA A 144 17.01 -18.58 8.36
CA ALA A 144 17.59 -17.75 9.40
C ALA A 144 19.03 -17.36 8.99
N THR A 145 19.17 -16.32 8.19
CA THR A 145 20.47 -15.75 7.78
C THR A 145 21.13 -15.04 8.96
N ALA A 146 22.42 -14.72 8.84
CA ALA A 146 23.13 -13.98 9.87
C ALA A 146 22.49 -12.60 10.13
N ALA A 147 22.02 -11.93 9.06
CA ALA A 147 21.32 -10.66 9.17
C ALA A 147 20.03 -10.80 9.98
N LEU A 148 19.19 -11.80 9.68
CA LEU A 148 17.93 -12.03 10.39
C LEU A 148 18.08 -12.38 11.88
N ARG A 149 19.27 -12.84 12.30
CA ARG A 149 19.61 -13.12 13.70
C ARG A 149 20.14 -11.92 14.46
N GLN A 150 20.45 -10.81 13.78
CA GLN A 150 20.86 -9.58 14.46
C GLN A 150 19.72 -9.08 15.34
N THR A 151 20.06 -8.37 16.41
CA THR A 151 19.09 -7.80 17.33
C THR A 151 18.84 -6.33 16.97
N THR A 152 17.58 -5.94 16.92
CA THR A 152 17.18 -4.53 16.82
C THR A 152 17.53 -3.77 18.09
N GLU A 153 17.47 -2.43 18.04
CA GLU A 153 17.63 -1.59 19.24
C GLU A 153 16.61 -1.95 20.35
N GLY A 154 15.45 -2.49 19.97
CA GLY A 154 14.41 -2.93 20.90
C GLY A 154 14.62 -4.32 21.51
N GLY A 155 15.78 -4.96 21.30
CA GLY A 155 16.12 -6.24 21.93
C GLY A 155 15.51 -7.49 21.29
N VAL A 156 14.74 -7.37 20.20
CA VAL A 156 14.20 -8.50 19.43
C VAL A 156 15.04 -8.77 18.19
N THR A 157 15.03 -10.02 17.69
CA THR A 157 15.72 -10.35 16.43
C THR A 157 15.12 -9.57 15.26
N GLU A 158 15.91 -9.29 14.21
CA GLU A 158 15.40 -8.64 13.00
C GLU A 158 14.34 -9.51 12.31
N PHE A 159 14.43 -10.84 12.43
CA PHE A 159 13.38 -11.78 12.00
C PHE A 159 12.06 -11.53 12.74
N ASP A 160 12.10 -11.43 14.07
CA ASP A 160 10.88 -11.21 14.86
C ASP A 160 10.32 -9.81 14.60
N ALA A 161 11.18 -8.81 14.44
CA ALA A 161 10.78 -7.44 14.10
C ALA A 161 10.04 -7.37 12.76
N VAL A 162 10.59 -7.98 11.69
CA VAL A 162 9.92 -8.00 10.38
C VAL A 162 8.65 -8.85 10.42
N ARG A 163 8.67 -10.01 11.09
CA ARG A 163 7.47 -10.86 11.22
C ARG A 163 6.35 -10.16 11.99
N ALA A 164 6.68 -9.40 13.04
CA ALA A 164 5.74 -8.64 13.84
C ALA A 164 5.19 -7.42 13.11
N PHE A 165 5.91 -6.89 12.11
CA PHE A 165 5.42 -5.85 11.21
C PHE A 165 4.26 -6.36 10.33
N HIS A 166 4.27 -7.64 9.97
CA HIS A 166 3.17 -8.28 9.26
C HIS A 166 2.02 -8.69 10.19
N PHE A 167 0.81 -8.68 9.64
CA PHE A 167 -0.44 -8.92 10.37
C PHE A 167 -1.48 -9.59 9.48
N GLU A 168 -2.57 -10.05 10.07
CA GLU A 168 -3.70 -10.61 9.33
C GLU A 168 -4.73 -9.55 8.93
N TYR A 169 -5.28 -9.72 7.74
CA TYR A 169 -6.43 -8.95 7.27
C TYR A 169 -7.43 -9.88 6.57
N ARG A 170 -8.69 -9.43 6.51
CA ARG A 170 -9.75 -10.12 5.79
C ARG A 170 -9.57 -9.86 4.30
N SER A 171 -9.10 -10.86 3.56
CA SER A 171 -9.04 -10.76 2.10
C SER A 171 -10.45 -10.91 1.54
N ALA A 172 -10.87 -9.92 0.75
CA ALA A 172 -12.14 -9.97 0.03
C ALA A 172 -12.13 -11.15 -0.97
N ARG A 173 -11.00 -11.37 -1.66
CA ARG A 173 -10.83 -12.46 -2.63
C ARG A 173 -10.88 -13.84 -1.98
N LYS A 174 -9.99 -14.08 -1.01
CA LYS A 174 -9.87 -15.42 -0.38
C LYS A 174 -11.02 -15.70 0.57
N ARG A 175 -11.82 -14.68 0.92
CA ARG A 175 -12.93 -14.74 1.88
C ARG A 175 -12.50 -15.28 3.26
N LYS A 176 -11.21 -15.26 3.57
CA LYS A 176 -10.60 -15.71 4.83
C LYS A 176 -9.60 -14.67 5.33
N CYS A 177 -9.15 -14.84 6.57
CA CYS A 177 -8.03 -14.09 7.10
C CYS A 177 -6.74 -14.56 6.43
N VAL A 178 -5.93 -13.60 6.00
CA VAL A 178 -4.67 -13.85 5.29
C VAL A 178 -3.62 -12.94 5.89
N ARG A 179 -2.39 -13.43 6.00
CA ARG A 179 -1.29 -12.60 6.47
C ARG A 179 -0.77 -11.68 5.36
N THR A 180 -0.28 -10.50 5.72
CA THR A 180 0.40 -9.60 4.79
C THR A 180 1.76 -10.12 4.31
N ASP A 181 2.32 -11.14 4.95
CA ASP A 181 3.47 -11.91 4.46
C ASP A 181 3.08 -13.32 4.00
N ASN A 182 1.80 -13.57 3.73
CA ASN A 182 1.34 -14.88 3.25
C ASN A 182 2.09 -15.30 1.98
N ASP A 183 2.71 -16.47 2.05
CA ASP A 183 3.47 -17.10 0.98
C ASP A 183 2.73 -18.29 0.33
N GLU A 184 1.53 -18.63 0.80
CA GLU A 184 0.67 -19.62 0.13
C GLU A 184 0.43 -19.24 -1.33
N TYR A 185 0.71 -20.17 -2.24
CA TYR A 185 0.33 -20.10 -3.65
C TYR A 185 -1.18 -19.90 -3.79
N ASP A 186 -1.59 -19.05 -4.72
CA ASP A 186 -2.99 -18.97 -5.13
C ASP A 186 -3.26 -20.13 -6.10
N ASP A 187 -3.61 -21.30 -5.54
CA ASP A 187 -4.19 -22.50 -6.18
C ASP A 187 -3.46 -23.11 -7.41
N PHE A 188 -2.33 -22.57 -7.87
CA PHE A 188 -1.57 -23.07 -9.02
C PHE A 188 -0.04 -23.00 -8.80
N PRO A 189 0.72 -24.06 -9.15
CA PRO A 189 2.17 -24.14 -8.89
C PRO A 189 3.01 -23.10 -9.68
N THR A 190 2.41 -22.39 -10.63
CA THR A 190 3.08 -21.40 -11.48
C THR A 190 2.65 -19.96 -11.21
N ASN A 191 1.66 -19.73 -10.33
CA ASN A 191 1.13 -18.41 -10.05
C ASN A 191 1.38 -18.01 -8.59
N THR A 192 2.58 -17.52 -8.38
CA THR A 192 3.07 -17.03 -7.10
C THR A 192 2.53 -15.62 -6.88
N ASN A 193 1.34 -15.46 -6.30
CA ASN A 193 0.85 -14.13 -5.88
C ASN A 193 1.09 -13.91 -4.39
N SER A 194 2.32 -14.15 -3.93
CA SER A 194 2.65 -14.00 -2.52
C SER A 194 2.41 -12.56 -2.06
N ASN A 195 1.73 -12.38 -0.92
CA ASN A 195 1.64 -11.08 -0.26
C ASN A 195 3.05 -10.59 0.16
N ARG A 196 3.90 -11.52 0.62
CA ARG A 196 5.29 -11.27 1.01
C ARG A 196 6.11 -10.61 -0.09
N ALA A 197 6.00 -11.11 -1.33
CA ALA A 197 6.75 -10.57 -2.47
C ALA A 197 6.43 -9.10 -2.77
N GLN A 198 5.22 -8.62 -2.42
CA GLN A 198 4.81 -7.23 -2.68
C GLN A 198 5.58 -6.19 -1.83
N PHE A 199 6.19 -6.64 -0.74
CA PHE A 199 7.03 -5.80 0.09
C PHE A 199 8.43 -5.63 -0.48
N SER A 200 8.84 -6.47 -1.44
CA SER A 200 10.18 -6.41 -2.02
C SER A 200 10.46 -5.06 -2.70
N PHE A 201 11.69 -4.58 -2.55
CA PHE A 201 12.20 -3.48 -3.36
C PHE A 201 12.65 -3.96 -4.75
N ASP A 202 12.73 -5.26 -4.99
CA ASP A 202 13.08 -5.82 -6.29
C ASP A 202 11.84 -5.99 -7.17
N LYS A 203 11.81 -5.24 -8.27
CA LYS A 203 10.70 -5.23 -9.22
C LYS A 203 10.42 -6.60 -9.83
N THR A 204 11.45 -7.44 -9.99
CA THR A 204 11.31 -8.79 -10.56
C THR A 204 10.61 -9.73 -9.57
N VAL A 205 10.93 -9.58 -8.27
CA VAL A 205 10.26 -10.34 -7.19
C VAL A 205 8.80 -9.94 -7.11
N VAL A 206 8.49 -8.64 -7.17
CA VAL A 206 7.10 -8.18 -7.15
C VAL A 206 6.33 -8.66 -8.38
N ALA A 207 6.89 -8.49 -9.58
CA ALA A 207 6.22 -8.82 -10.84
C ALA A 207 5.96 -10.32 -11.02
N SER A 208 6.90 -11.17 -10.60
CA SER A 208 6.68 -12.62 -10.57
C SER A 208 5.77 -13.04 -9.40
N GLY A 209 5.73 -12.22 -8.34
CA GLY A 209 5.14 -12.52 -7.04
C GLY A 209 5.73 -13.78 -6.36
N ALA A 210 6.82 -14.33 -6.92
CA ALA A 210 7.63 -15.40 -6.37
C ALA A 210 8.82 -14.78 -5.62
N TYR A 211 9.06 -15.27 -4.41
CA TYR A 211 10.43 -15.29 -3.90
C TYR A 211 11.17 -16.39 -4.67
N THR A 212 12.07 -16.02 -5.56
CA THR A 212 12.59 -16.97 -6.55
C THR A 212 13.63 -17.91 -5.92
N VAL A 213 13.39 -19.23 -5.90
CA VAL A 213 14.44 -20.25 -5.66
C VAL A 213 15.61 -20.09 -6.65
N PHE A 214 15.35 -19.59 -7.86
CA PHE A 214 16.38 -19.25 -8.84
C PHE A 214 17.40 -18.20 -8.36
N ARG A 215 17.07 -17.37 -7.36
CA ARG A 215 18.05 -16.45 -6.73
C ARG A 215 19.14 -17.18 -5.94
N LEU A 216 18.99 -18.48 -5.66
CA LEU A 216 20.08 -19.29 -5.12
C LEU A 216 21.23 -19.45 -6.12
N PHE A 217 20.98 -19.27 -7.42
CA PHE A 217 21.96 -19.46 -8.50
C PHE A 217 22.30 -18.18 -9.26
N TRP A 218 21.46 -17.15 -9.17
CA TRP A 218 21.72 -15.81 -9.73
C TRP A 218 21.20 -14.73 -8.78
N VAL A 219 22.11 -14.05 -8.08
CA VAL A 219 21.76 -12.97 -7.15
C VAL A 219 21.84 -11.66 -7.93
N PRO A 220 20.72 -11.03 -8.32
CA PRO A 220 20.78 -9.72 -8.93
C PRO A 220 21.34 -8.70 -7.94
N ALA A 221 21.81 -7.57 -8.48
CA ALA A 221 22.22 -6.42 -7.69
C ALA A 221 21.16 -6.09 -6.63
N SER A 222 21.60 -5.67 -5.44
CA SER A 222 20.66 -5.37 -4.37
C SER A 222 19.79 -4.20 -4.81
N PRO A 223 18.46 -4.24 -4.61
CA PRO A 223 17.62 -3.08 -4.92
C PRO A 223 17.86 -1.90 -3.95
N PHE A 224 18.78 -2.09 -2.99
CA PHE A 224 19.24 -1.10 -2.03
C PHE A 224 20.60 -0.48 -2.42
N ASP A 225 21.29 -1.02 -3.43
CA ASP A 225 22.59 -0.51 -3.87
C ASP A 225 22.41 0.89 -4.48
N GLY A 226 23.16 1.86 -3.97
CA GLY A 226 23.08 3.25 -4.44
C GLY A 226 21.84 4.03 -3.94
N THR A 227 21.03 3.45 -3.05
CA THR A 227 19.88 4.14 -2.43
C THR A 227 19.99 4.24 -0.91
N ALA A 228 19.27 5.21 -0.33
CA ALA A 228 19.19 5.51 1.08
C ALA A 228 17.75 5.86 1.48
N GLU A 229 17.53 5.99 2.78
CA GLU A 229 16.25 6.36 3.40
C GLU A 229 15.09 5.44 3.02
N HIS A 230 15.34 4.14 3.09
CA HIS A 230 14.33 3.13 2.80
C HIS A 230 13.24 3.15 3.86
N ARG A 231 11.98 3.25 3.41
CA ARG A 231 10.81 3.20 4.27
C ARG A 231 9.73 2.34 3.65
N VAL A 232 9.06 1.57 4.48
CA VAL A 232 7.89 0.78 4.13
C VAL A 232 6.77 1.13 5.08
N LEU A 233 5.75 1.79 4.55
CA LEU A 233 4.52 2.10 5.28
C LEU A 233 3.44 1.11 4.87
N VAL A 234 2.69 0.60 5.86
CA VAL A 234 1.46 -0.15 5.62
C VAL A 234 0.27 0.52 6.28
N ARG A 235 -0.86 0.54 5.56
CA ARG A 235 -2.17 0.95 6.05
C ARG A 235 -3.24 -0.01 5.57
N LYS A 236 -4.30 -0.16 6.35
CA LYS A 236 -5.52 -0.83 5.89
C LYS A 236 -6.45 0.18 5.22
N TYR A 237 -7.29 -0.32 4.33
CA TYR A 237 -8.39 0.46 3.77
C TYR A 237 -9.62 -0.43 3.63
N ALA A 238 -10.77 0.22 3.53
CA ALA A 238 -12.02 -0.36 3.09
C ALA A 238 -12.66 0.62 2.11
N THR A 239 -13.12 0.10 0.97
CA THR A 239 -13.92 0.90 0.05
C THR A 239 -15.35 0.98 0.54
N GLN A 240 -16.02 2.07 0.17
CA GLN A 240 -17.46 2.23 0.31
C GLN A 240 -18.00 2.72 -1.04
N GLY A 241 -18.99 2.03 -1.60
CA GLY A 241 -19.44 2.29 -2.98
C GLY A 241 -18.36 2.02 -4.04
N GLY A 242 -17.41 1.12 -3.76
CA GLY A 242 -16.31 0.76 -4.67
C GLY A 242 -15.12 1.73 -4.66
N LEU A 243 -15.10 2.72 -3.75
CA LEU A 243 -14.07 3.75 -3.70
C LEU A 243 -13.50 3.95 -2.28
N ALA A 244 -12.17 4.11 -2.17
CA ALA A 244 -11.47 4.59 -0.98
C ALA A 244 -10.35 5.58 -1.32
N CYS A 245 -10.10 6.55 -0.45
CA CYS A 245 -8.93 7.44 -0.54
C CYS A 245 -8.03 7.25 0.67
N VAL A 246 -6.86 6.64 0.45
CA VAL A 246 -5.90 6.30 1.51
C VAL A 246 -4.91 7.44 1.65
N ARG A 247 -5.00 8.18 2.76
CA ARG A 247 -4.02 9.22 3.11
C ARG A 247 -2.71 8.60 3.59
N PHE A 248 -1.58 9.27 3.42
CA PHE A 248 -0.32 8.90 4.08
C PHE A 248 0.68 10.04 3.98
N SER A 249 1.63 10.07 4.91
CA SER A 249 2.67 11.09 4.93
C SER A 249 4.05 10.51 4.66
N VAL A 250 4.82 11.22 3.85
CA VAL A 250 6.22 10.89 3.56
C VAL A 250 7.11 12.11 3.85
N PRO A 251 8.18 11.95 4.65
CA PRO A 251 9.16 13.01 4.85
C PRO A 251 10.04 13.14 3.61
N LEU A 252 9.78 14.16 2.77
CA LEU A 252 10.60 14.44 1.59
C LEU A 252 11.75 15.34 1.97
N ARG A 253 12.97 14.83 1.81
CA ARG A 253 14.22 15.57 2.08
C ARG A 253 14.98 15.96 0.81
N SER A 254 14.53 15.47 -0.34
CA SER A 254 15.15 15.61 -1.66
C SER A 254 14.04 15.45 -2.71
N THR A 255 14.31 15.93 -3.93
CA THR A 255 13.45 15.76 -5.10
C THR A 255 13.57 14.37 -5.74
N ASP A 256 14.62 13.61 -5.42
CA ASP A 256 14.95 12.35 -6.10
C ASP A 256 14.39 11.10 -5.40
N TYR A 257 13.33 11.22 -4.61
CA TYR A 257 12.71 10.03 -4.01
C TYR A 257 12.08 9.16 -5.10
N SER A 258 12.18 7.84 -4.95
CA SER A 258 11.33 6.91 -5.66
C SER A 258 10.19 6.45 -4.75
N PHE A 259 8.98 6.41 -5.30
CA PHE A 259 7.77 5.92 -4.65
C PHE A 259 7.25 4.71 -5.39
N ARG A 260 6.87 3.67 -4.67
CA ARG A 260 6.11 2.54 -5.21
C ARG A 260 4.99 2.18 -4.28
N ILE A 261 3.84 1.91 -4.88
CA ILE A 261 2.60 1.67 -4.18
C ILE A 261 2.04 0.32 -4.60
N ASN A 262 1.76 -0.54 -3.62
CA ASN A 262 1.15 -1.84 -3.83
C ASN A 262 -0.14 -1.93 -3.04
N ASP A 263 -1.20 -2.41 -3.70
CA ASP A 263 -2.43 -2.84 -3.05
C ASP A 263 -2.47 -4.38 -3.06
N LEU A 264 -2.48 -4.98 -1.87
CA LEU A 264 -2.41 -6.44 -1.75
C LEU A 264 -3.63 -7.17 -2.34
N GLU A 265 -4.76 -6.47 -2.50
CA GLU A 265 -5.99 -7.02 -3.08
C GLU A 265 -6.20 -6.55 -4.54
N ALA A 266 -5.40 -5.63 -5.08
CA ALA A 266 -5.54 -5.19 -6.47
C ALA A 266 -5.13 -6.28 -7.47
N ARG A 267 -5.92 -6.43 -8.53
CA ARG A 267 -5.70 -7.40 -9.62
C ARG A 267 -5.88 -6.71 -10.96
N VAL A 268 -5.29 -7.30 -12.02
CA VAL A 268 -5.45 -6.79 -13.40
C VAL A 268 -6.92 -6.84 -13.84
N SER A 269 -7.68 -7.80 -13.33
CA SER A 269 -9.13 -7.90 -13.40
C SER A 269 -9.66 -8.63 -12.17
N GLU A 270 -10.96 -8.52 -11.87
CA GLU A 270 -11.59 -9.16 -10.71
C GLU A 270 -11.39 -10.69 -10.69
N SER A 271 -11.42 -11.33 -11.85
CA SER A 271 -11.20 -12.78 -12.01
C SER A 271 -9.72 -13.19 -12.13
N SER A 272 -8.82 -12.23 -12.30
CA SER A 272 -7.41 -12.51 -12.51
C SER A 272 -6.70 -12.78 -11.19
N ASN A 273 -5.93 -13.85 -11.14
CA ASN A 273 -4.98 -14.07 -10.06
C ASN A 273 -3.78 -13.11 -10.16
N ARG A 274 -3.43 -12.63 -11.36
CA ARG A 274 -2.33 -11.68 -11.58
C ARG A 274 -2.63 -10.33 -10.91
N ARG A 275 -1.71 -9.87 -10.07
CA ARG A 275 -1.73 -8.55 -9.44
C ARG A 275 -1.59 -7.43 -10.46
N LYS A 276 -2.25 -6.30 -10.19
CA LYS A 276 -2.04 -5.07 -10.96
C LYS A 276 -0.58 -4.65 -10.78
N ASP A 277 0.08 -4.32 -11.88
CA ASP A 277 1.51 -4.02 -11.87
C ASP A 277 1.81 -2.83 -10.95
N GLU A 278 2.83 -2.95 -10.10
CA GLU A 278 3.33 -1.84 -9.28
C GLU A 278 4.13 -0.84 -10.13
N LEU A 279 4.60 -1.27 -11.30
CA LEU A 279 5.57 -0.52 -12.12
C LEU A 279 4.96 0.70 -12.80
N ASP A 280 3.66 0.69 -13.06
CA ASP A 280 2.90 1.84 -13.60
C ASP A 280 2.71 2.95 -12.56
N ARG A 281 3.13 2.71 -11.32
CA ARG A 281 2.91 3.56 -10.14
C ARG A 281 4.23 3.87 -9.44
N THR A 282 5.26 4.13 -10.26
CA THR A 282 6.55 4.61 -9.81
C THR A 282 6.60 6.14 -9.97
N TRP A 283 6.97 6.87 -8.91
CA TRP A 283 7.28 8.30 -9.02
C TRP A 283 8.74 8.56 -8.68
N PRO A 284 9.49 9.33 -9.50
CA PRO A 284 9.06 9.85 -10.81
C PRO A 284 8.83 8.72 -11.82
N PRO A 285 7.84 8.85 -12.73
CA PRO A 285 7.61 7.87 -13.78
C PRO A 285 8.81 7.88 -14.74
N GLY A 286 9.46 6.72 -14.91
CA GLY A 286 10.49 6.41 -15.91
C GLY A 286 11.58 7.47 -16.19
N ARG A 287 12.84 7.16 -15.83
CA ARG A 287 13.96 7.52 -16.70
C ARG A 287 14.25 6.34 -17.62
#